data_AF-A0A6E8VR74-F1
#
_entry.id   AF-A0A6E8VR74-F1
#
_cell.length_a   1.000
_cell.length_b   1.000
_cell.length_c   1.000
_cell.angle_alpha   90.00
_cell.angle_beta   90.00
_cell.angle_gamma   90.00
#
_symmetry.space_group_name_H-M   'P 1'
#
loop_
_entity.id
_entity.type
_entity.pdbx_description
1 polymer ?
#
loop_
_entity_poly.entity_id
_entity_poly.type
_entity_poly.pdbx_seq_one_letter_code
_entity_poly.pdbx_strand_id
1 'polypeptide(L)'
;MFKIIALTVACLAVAASAQYWGGSGYGYGAEHHGHHDYYSHPSYKFEYGVKDPHTGDHKSQWEHRDGDVVKGAYTLHEADGTERVVEYSSDKHNGFQAHVKRVGHAHHPQVYGHHGGYYGGYGHGSGYSYSKLDQHF
;
A
#
# COMPACT_ATOMS: atom_id res chain seq x y z
N MET A 1 26.41 5.34 -26.04
CA MET A 1 26.25 5.28 -27.52
C MET A 1 26.79 3.92 -27.95
N PHE A 2 26.10 2.97 -28.58
CA PHE A 2 24.76 2.83 -29.18
C PHE A 2 24.33 1.35 -28.97
N LYS A 3 23.09 0.86 -29.13
CA LYS A 3 21.73 1.38 -29.41
C LYS A 3 20.77 0.29 -28.88
N ILE A 4 19.56 0.62 -28.39
CA ILE A 4 18.53 -0.41 -28.11
C ILE A 4 17.91 -0.83 -29.45
N ILE A 5 17.87 -2.13 -29.74
CA ILE A 5 17.23 -2.68 -30.93
C ILE A 5 15.72 -2.70 -30.70
N ALA A 6 14.98 -1.99 -31.53
CA ALA A 6 13.52 -1.99 -31.50
C ALA A 6 12.97 -3.32 -32.05
N LEU A 7 11.92 -3.83 -31.40
CA LEU A 7 11.06 -4.87 -31.97
C LEU A 7 9.60 -4.38 -31.88
N THR A 8 9.10 -3.81 -32.98
CA THR A 8 7.75 -3.22 -33.08
C THR A 8 7.01 -3.80 -34.29
N VAL A 9 6.27 -4.89 -34.08
CA VAL A 9 5.33 -5.52 -35.05
C VAL A 9 4.30 -6.30 -34.22
N ALA A 10 2.97 -6.20 -34.38
CA ALA A 10 2.14 -5.27 -35.14
C ALA A 10 0.74 -5.14 -34.50
N CYS A 11 -0.02 -4.15 -34.97
CA CYS A 11 -1.40 -3.89 -34.56
C CYS A 11 -2.37 -5.02 -34.94
N LEU A 12 -3.38 -5.25 -34.10
CA LEU A 12 -4.70 -5.73 -34.52
C LEU A 12 -5.76 -4.78 -34.00
N ALA A 13 -6.14 -3.81 -34.84
CA ALA A 13 -7.33 -3.00 -34.65
C ALA A 13 -8.51 -3.71 -35.34
N VAL A 14 -9.57 -4.03 -34.60
CA VAL A 14 -10.84 -4.45 -35.16
C VAL A 14 -11.87 -3.37 -34.86
N ALA A 15 -12.05 -2.45 -35.81
CA ALA A 15 -13.17 -1.53 -35.80
C ALA A 15 -14.40 -2.24 -36.37
N ALA A 16 -15.30 -2.68 -35.49
CA ALA A 16 -16.61 -3.20 -35.88
C ALA A 16 -17.64 -2.05 -35.87
N SER A 17 -17.80 -1.38 -36.99
CA SER A 17 -18.82 -0.34 -37.17
C SER A 17 -20.21 -0.96 -37.33
N ALA A 18 -21.03 -0.91 -36.28
CA ALA A 18 -22.47 -1.12 -36.38
C ALA A 18 -23.16 0.26 -36.40
N GLN A 19 -23.56 0.72 -37.59
CA GLN A 19 -24.37 1.93 -37.75
C GLN A 19 -25.86 1.58 -37.84
N TYR A 20 -26.70 2.56 -37.50
CA TYR A 20 -28.17 2.54 -37.58
C TYR A 20 -28.92 1.59 -36.63
N TRP A 21 -29.62 2.20 -35.67
CA TRP A 21 -31.07 2.35 -35.79
C TRP A 21 -31.45 3.76 -35.31
N GLY A 22 -32.08 4.56 -36.17
CA GLY A 22 -32.67 5.84 -35.80
C GLY A 22 -34.19 5.69 -35.71
N GLY A 23 -34.81 6.22 -34.66
CA GLY A 23 -36.26 6.10 -34.50
C GLY A 23 -36.82 6.91 -33.33
N SER A 24 -37.54 7.98 -33.66
CA SER A 24 -38.64 8.60 -32.89
C SER A 24 -38.33 9.14 -31.49
N GLY A 25 -38.24 10.46 -31.37
CA GLY A 25 -38.22 11.15 -30.08
C GLY A 25 -39.61 11.46 -29.54
N TYR A 26 -39.69 11.68 -28.23
CA TYR A 26 -40.71 12.50 -27.58
C TYR A 26 -40.01 13.40 -26.55
N GLY A 27 -40.24 14.71 -26.64
CA GLY A 27 -39.61 15.68 -25.75
C GLY A 27 -40.30 15.73 -24.39
N TYR A 28 -39.51 15.54 -23.33
CA TYR A 28 -39.83 15.98 -21.97
C TYR A 28 -38.61 16.75 -21.46
N GLY A 29 -38.85 17.79 -20.65
CA GLY A 29 -37.86 18.85 -20.40
C GLY A 29 -36.54 18.34 -19.86
N ALA A 30 -35.44 18.81 -20.45
CA ALA A 30 -34.12 18.68 -19.85
C ALA A 30 -34.01 19.64 -18.66
N GLU A 31 -34.51 19.22 -17.50
CA GLU A 31 -34.12 19.84 -16.24
C GLU A 31 -32.61 19.65 -16.09
N HIS A 32 -31.87 20.74 -16.24
CA HIS A 32 -30.46 20.81 -15.86
C HIS A 32 -30.39 20.65 -14.34
N HIS A 33 -30.39 19.41 -13.87
CA HIS A 33 -29.87 19.06 -12.56
C HIS A 33 -28.39 19.44 -12.58
N GLY A 34 -28.10 20.65 -12.10
CA GLY A 34 -26.73 21.09 -11.89
C GLY A 34 -26.06 20.09 -10.97
N HIS A 35 -25.12 19.32 -11.52
CA HIS A 35 -24.16 18.58 -10.72
C HIS A 35 -23.41 19.62 -9.89
N HIS A 36 -23.83 19.78 -8.63
CA HIS A 36 -23.03 20.45 -7.63
C HIS A 36 -21.82 19.56 -7.39
N ASP A 37 -20.74 19.82 -8.11
CA ASP A 37 -19.46 19.16 -7.92
C ASP A 37 -18.97 19.45 -6.50
N TYR A 38 -19.28 18.53 -5.58
CA TYR A 38 -18.91 18.63 -4.17
C TYR A 38 -17.42 18.32 -4.03
N TYR A 39 -16.59 19.33 -4.30
CA TYR A 39 -15.15 19.31 -4.05
C TYR A 39 -14.88 19.31 -2.55
N SER A 40 -15.00 18.14 -1.91
CA SER A 40 -14.54 17.93 -0.54
C SER A 40 -13.02 17.90 -0.50
N HIS A 41 -12.43 18.56 0.50
CA HIS A 41 -11.01 18.45 0.81
C HIS A 41 -10.71 17.02 1.32
N PRO A 42 -9.93 16.19 0.59
CA PRO A 42 -9.70 14.81 1.00
C PRO A 42 -8.84 14.76 2.26
N SER A 43 -9.37 14.22 3.36
CA SER A 43 -8.62 14.08 4.61
C SER A 43 -8.95 12.75 5.29
N TYR A 44 -7.92 12.08 5.80
CA TYR A 44 -8.07 10.89 6.66
C TYR A 44 -6.88 10.74 7.60
N LYS A 45 -7.08 9.93 8.63
CA LYS A 45 -6.08 9.47 9.59
C LYS A 45 -6.38 8.00 9.92
N PHE A 46 -5.37 7.15 9.90
CA PHE A 46 -5.46 5.78 10.42
C PHE A 46 -4.14 5.35 11.05
N GLU A 47 -4.21 4.40 11.98
CA GLU A 47 -3.08 3.54 12.28
C GLU A 47 -3.54 2.14 12.68
N TYR A 48 -2.59 1.21 12.69
CA TYR A 48 -2.72 -0.07 13.38
C TYR A 48 -1.35 -0.54 13.89
N GLY A 49 -1.36 -1.47 14.83
CA GLY A 49 -0.18 -2.24 15.23
C GLY A 49 -0.55 -3.66 15.60
N VAL A 50 0.38 -4.58 15.36
CA VAL A 50 0.28 -5.99 15.75
C VAL A 50 1.42 -6.30 16.71
N LYS A 51 1.09 -7.00 17.79
CA LYS A 51 2.07 -7.60 18.70
C LYS A 51 1.60 -8.99 19.08
N ASP A 52 2.11 -9.99 18.38
CA ASP A 52 1.79 -11.40 18.62
C ASP A 52 3.02 -12.20 19.07
N PRO A 53 3.10 -12.57 20.37
CA PRO A 53 4.18 -13.41 20.89
C PRO A 53 4.20 -14.84 20.32
N HIS A 54 3.10 -15.32 19.74
CA HIS A 54 3.01 -16.69 19.22
C HIS A 54 3.62 -16.81 17.81
N THR A 55 3.27 -15.90 16.89
CA THR A 55 3.89 -15.84 15.55
C THR A 55 5.20 -15.06 15.51
N GLY A 56 5.49 -14.25 16.55
CA GLY A 56 6.61 -13.30 16.56
C GLY A 56 6.33 -12.00 15.81
N ASP A 57 5.11 -11.80 15.32
CA ASP A 57 4.73 -10.62 14.54
C ASP A 57 4.72 -9.35 15.41
N HIS A 58 5.61 -8.41 15.10
CA HIS A 58 5.64 -7.08 15.71
C HIS A 58 5.83 -6.01 14.65
N LYS A 59 4.77 -5.22 14.44
CA LYS A 59 4.73 -4.12 13.46
C LYS A 59 3.76 -3.02 13.88
N SER A 60 3.97 -1.83 13.34
CA SER A 60 2.99 -0.74 13.37
C SER A 60 2.98 0.02 12.04
N GLN A 61 1.89 0.70 11.73
CA GLN A 61 1.79 1.64 10.62
C GLN A 61 0.79 2.73 10.96
N TRP A 62 1.14 3.99 10.68
CA TRP A 62 0.22 5.12 10.68
C TRP A 62 0.28 5.88 9.35
N GLU A 63 -0.82 6.51 8.96
CA GLU A 63 -0.89 7.41 7.82
C GLU A 63 -1.90 8.53 8.04
N HIS A 64 -1.54 9.73 7.59
CA HIS A 64 -2.39 10.90 7.53
C HIS A 64 -2.37 11.48 6.12
N ARG A 65 -3.56 11.73 5.57
CA ARG A 65 -3.76 12.54 4.37
C ARG A 65 -4.39 13.88 4.72
N ASP A 66 -3.86 14.93 4.12
CA ASP A 66 -4.40 16.28 4.11
C ASP A 66 -4.34 16.85 2.68
N GLY A 67 -5.48 16.89 2.00
CA GLY A 67 -5.60 17.34 0.61
C GLY A 67 -4.83 16.46 -0.38
N ASP A 68 -3.81 17.06 -1.01
CA ASP A 68 -2.90 16.39 -1.94
C ASP A 68 -1.63 15.84 -1.25
N VAL A 69 -1.49 16.01 0.07
CA VAL A 69 -0.33 15.56 0.85
C VAL A 69 -0.68 14.31 1.67
N VAL A 70 0.14 13.27 1.56
CA VAL A 70 0.11 12.09 2.43
C VAL A 70 1.42 12.01 3.20
N LYS A 71 1.36 11.64 4.48
CA LYS A 71 2.52 11.29 5.32
C LYS A 71 2.20 10.05 6.13
N GLY A 72 3.18 9.19 6.31
CA GLY A 72 3.02 8.00 7.15
C GLY A 72 4.36 7.41 7.57
N ALA A 73 4.29 6.40 8.44
CA ALA A 73 5.41 5.53 8.69
C ALA A 73 4.94 4.12 9.01
N TYR A 74 5.82 3.14 8.81
CA TYR A 74 5.65 1.79 9.36
C TYR A 74 6.94 1.29 10.02
N THR A 75 6.77 0.41 11.02
CA THR A 75 7.85 -0.41 11.58
C THR A 75 7.55 -1.89 11.40
N LEU A 76 8.59 -2.69 11.21
CA LEU A 76 8.51 -4.14 11.11
C LEU A 76 9.75 -4.77 11.75
N HIS A 77 9.55 -5.61 12.76
CA HIS A 77 10.58 -6.52 13.23
C HIS A 77 10.81 -7.61 12.16
N GLU A 78 12.03 -7.68 11.63
CA GLU A 78 12.41 -8.64 10.60
C GLU A 78 12.94 -9.95 11.21
N ALA A 79 12.84 -11.04 10.44
CA ALA A 79 13.26 -12.37 10.88
C ALA A 79 14.77 -12.52 11.16
N ASP A 80 15.60 -11.58 10.69
CA ASP A 80 17.04 -11.52 11.01
C ASP A 80 17.35 -10.75 12.30
N GLY A 81 16.34 -10.32 13.05
CA GLY A 81 16.47 -9.57 14.30
C GLY A 81 16.67 -8.07 14.13
N THR A 82 16.66 -7.54 12.89
CA THR A 82 16.64 -6.09 12.66
C THR A 82 15.21 -5.52 12.71
N GLU A 83 15.09 -4.22 12.98
CA GLU A 83 13.84 -3.49 12.78
C GLU A 83 13.96 -2.64 11.51
N ARG A 84 13.04 -2.83 10.56
CA ARG A 84 12.86 -1.91 9.43
C ARG A 84 11.93 -0.78 9.86
N VAL A 85 12.39 0.45 9.71
CA VAL A 85 11.58 1.66 9.89
C VAL A 85 11.50 2.37 8.54
N VAL A 86 10.30 2.70 8.08
CA VAL A 86 10.09 3.48 6.86
C VAL A 86 9.22 4.68 7.16
N GLU A 87 9.77 5.87 6.98
CA GLU A 87 9.05 7.14 6.97
C GLU A 87 8.77 7.52 5.51
N TYR A 88 7.55 7.92 5.19
CA TYR A 88 7.16 8.24 3.81
C TYR A 88 6.26 9.46 3.69
N SER A 89 6.34 10.10 2.53
CA SER A 89 5.48 11.21 2.12
C SER A 89 5.10 11.08 0.65
N SER A 90 3.98 11.69 0.27
CA SER A 90 3.57 11.85 -1.12
C SER A 90 2.94 13.22 -1.31
N ASP A 91 3.36 13.95 -2.35
CA ASP A 91 2.73 15.20 -2.76
C ASP A 91 2.79 15.40 -4.29
N LYS A 92 2.04 16.39 -4.78
CA LYS A 92 1.87 16.69 -6.21
C LYS A 92 3.15 17.13 -6.95
N HIS A 93 4.15 17.67 -6.23
CA HIS A 93 5.39 18.18 -6.81
C HIS A 93 6.52 17.15 -6.76
N ASN A 94 6.61 16.43 -5.64
CA ASN A 94 7.71 15.52 -5.32
C ASN A 94 7.40 14.04 -5.63
N GLY A 95 6.12 13.71 -5.82
CA GLY A 95 5.66 12.32 -5.87
C GLY A 95 5.83 11.61 -4.52
N PHE A 96 5.83 10.28 -4.57
CA PHE A 96 6.09 9.45 -3.39
C PHE A 96 7.59 9.40 -3.06
N GLN A 97 7.95 9.65 -1.81
CA GLN A 97 9.30 9.55 -1.26
C GLN A 97 9.28 8.72 0.03
N ALA A 98 10.33 7.91 0.24
CA ALA A 98 10.46 7.08 1.43
C ALA A 98 11.90 7.05 1.94
N HIS A 99 12.06 7.21 3.25
CA HIS A 99 13.31 7.05 3.98
C HIS A 99 13.29 5.72 4.72
N VAL A 100 14.02 4.75 4.18
CA VAL A 100 14.13 3.40 4.76
C VAL A 100 15.36 3.33 5.67
N LYS A 101 15.14 3.00 6.94
CA LYS A 101 16.17 2.76 7.96
C LYS A 101 16.09 1.30 8.39
N ARG A 102 17.24 0.70 8.73
CA ARG A 102 17.30 -0.61 9.36
C ARG A 102 18.13 -0.52 10.62
N VAL A 103 17.53 -0.91 11.74
CA VAL A 103 18.05 -0.73 13.10
C VAL A 103 18.41 -2.12 13.67
N GLY A 104 19.50 -2.19 14.43
CA GLY A 104 20.01 -3.44 15.00
C GLY A 104 20.99 -4.18 14.08
N HIS A 105 21.28 -5.44 14.41
CA HIS A 105 22.26 -6.27 13.73
C HIS A 105 21.58 -7.50 13.11
N ALA A 106 21.84 -7.76 11.83
CA ALA A 106 21.27 -8.89 11.11
C ALA A 106 21.96 -10.21 11.49
N HIS A 107 21.26 -11.06 12.22
CA HIS A 107 21.67 -12.41 12.54
C HIS A 107 21.25 -13.38 11.43
N HIS A 108 22.20 -13.74 10.57
CA HIS A 108 22.02 -14.77 9.57
C HIS A 108 22.40 -16.14 10.17
N PRO A 109 21.55 -17.17 10.09
CA PRO A 109 21.89 -18.50 10.58
C PRO A 109 23.05 -19.07 9.74
N GLN A 110 24.12 -19.45 10.42
CA GLN A 110 25.19 -20.25 9.81
C GLN A 110 24.63 -21.66 9.55
N VAL A 111 24.42 -22.00 8.27
CA VAL A 111 23.82 -23.29 7.87
C VAL A 111 24.83 -24.42 8.03
N TYR A 112 25.02 -24.86 9.28
CA TYR A 112 25.69 -26.12 9.60
C TYR A 112 24.66 -27.23 9.64
N GLY A 113 24.64 -28.06 8.59
CA GLY A 113 23.68 -29.14 8.44
C GLY A 113 23.87 -30.24 9.48
N HIS A 114 23.05 -30.24 10.53
CA HIS A 114 22.84 -31.40 11.40
C HIS A 114 21.35 -31.62 11.65
N HIS A 115 20.85 -32.77 11.18
CA HIS A 115 19.49 -33.22 11.45
C HIS A 115 19.35 -33.64 12.92
N GLY A 116 18.81 -32.75 13.74
CA GLY A 116 18.35 -33.04 15.10
C GLY A 116 16.86 -32.80 15.21
N GLY A 117 16.07 -33.85 15.45
CA GLY A 117 14.62 -33.72 15.61
C GLY A 117 14.26 -33.08 16.96
N TYR A 118 13.42 -32.04 16.93
CA TYR A 118 12.90 -31.39 18.13
C TYR A 118 11.37 -31.41 18.14
N TYR A 119 10.81 -31.93 19.24
CA TYR A 119 9.39 -31.82 19.55
C TYR A 119 9.11 -30.40 20.06
N GLY A 120 8.54 -29.55 19.22
CA GLY A 120 8.16 -28.17 19.57
C GLY A 120 6.84 -28.12 20.33
N GLY A 121 6.91 -27.85 21.64
CA GLY A 121 5.72 -27.52 22.44
C GLY A 121 5.31 -26.07 22.21
N TYR A 122 4.13 -25.83 21.63
CA TYR A 122 3.64 -24.49 21.35
C TYR A 122 3.22 -23.75 22.62
N GLY A 123 3.93 -22.66 22.94
CA GLY A 123 3.52 -21.75 24.02
C GLY A 123 2.27 -20.96 23.62
N HIS A 124 1.24 -21.00 24.47
CA HIS A 124 0.04 -20.18 24.32
C HIS A 124 0.30 -18.73 24.76
N GLY A 125 0.84 -17.92 23.84
CA GLY A 125 0.78 -16.45 23.93
C GLY A 125 -0.44 -15.94 23.16
N SER A 126 -1.19 -15.00 23.74
CA SER A 126 -2.23 -14.29 22.99
C SER A 126 -1.61 -13.07 22.28
N GLY A 127 -1.85 -12.96 20.98
CA GLY A 127 -1.48 -11.77 20.20
C GLY A 127 -2.56 -10.70 20.23
N TYR A 128 -2.14 -9.45 20.08
CA TYR A 128 -3.02 -8.28 20.13
C TYR A 128 -2.84 -7.39 18.90
N SER A 129 -3.95 -6.91 18.37
CA SER A 129 -4.00 -5.77 17.44
C SER A 129 -4.44 -4.51 18.20
N TYR A 130 -3.92 -3.35 17.84
CA TYR A 130 -4.23 -2.08 18.51
C TYR A 130 -4.23 -0.90 17.53
N SER A 131 -4.93 0.18 17.93
CA SER A 131 -4.78 1.54 17.42
C SER A 131 -4.52 2.48 18.61
N LYS A 132 -3.90 3.64 18.35
CA LYS A 132 -3.46 4.63 19.34
C LYS A 132 -3.42 6.03 18.70
N LEU A 133 -4.52 6.45 18.06
CA LEU A 133 -4.56 7.60 17.13
C LEU A 133 -3.85 8.86 17.68
N ASP A 134 -3.87 9.08 18.99
CA ASP A 134 -3.25 10.22 19.66
C ASP A 134 -1.70 10.17 19.77
N GLN A 135 -1.00 9.11 19.31
CA GLN A 135 0.47 8.99 19.42
C GLN A 135 1.27 9.55 18.23
N HIS A 136 0.63 9.79 17.09
CA HIS A 136 1.32 10.16 15.84
C HIS A 136 0.76 11.44 15.17
N PHE A 137 -0.11 12.18 15.86
CA PHE A 137 -0.77 13.40 15.36
C PHE A 137 -0.62 14.61 16.29
#